data_AF-A0A957YVN5-F1
#
_entry.id   AF-A0A957YVN5-F1
#
_cell.length_a   1.000
_cell.length_b   1.000
_cell.length_c   1.000
_cell.angle_alpha   90.00
_cell.angle_beta   90.00
_cell.angle_gamma   90.00
#
_symmetry.space_group_name_H-M   'P 1'
#
loop_
_entity.id
_entity.type
_entity.pdbx_description
1 polymer ?
#
loop_
_entity_poly.entity_id
_entity_poly.type
_entity_poly.pdbx_seq_one_letter_code
_entity_poly.pdbx_strand_id
1 'polypeptide(L)'
;MTTRYFGQPIKRNEDPRLLTGQALFTDDVHMPGMLHVAFVRSDYAHGIIRSIDIAAAQAIPGVIAIYTAEDLGDYWQPGPLLVPPPPIPDLVFNPRTQVPLAKGKVRHVGEPIAVVVAESRYVA
;
A
#
# COMPACT_ATOMS: atom_id res chain seq x y z
N MET A 1 22.91 41.48 0.02
CA MET A 1 21.96 41.33 1.14
C MET A 1 20.88 40.33 0.74
N THR A 2 21.05 39.05 1.06
CA THR A 2 20.15 37.94 0.68
C THR A 2 19.22 37.49 1.81
N THR A 3 19.18 38.21 2.93
CA THR A 3 18.48 37.84 4.17
C THR A 3 17.08 38.46 4.33
N ARG A 4 16.52 39.09 3.30
CA ARG A 4 15.28 39.89 3.42
C ARG A 4 14.04 39.09 3.88
N TYR A 5 14.05 37.77 3.76
CA TYR A 5 12.90 36.91 4.05
C TYR A 5 13.15 35.90 5.18
N PHE A 6 14.39 35.73 5.62
CA PHE A 6 14.72 34.75 6.66
C PHE A 6 14.23 35.27 8.03
N GLY A 7 13.42 34.45 8.72
CA GLY A 7 12.83 34.80 10.02
C GLY A 7 11.57 35.66 9.96
N GLN A 8 11.05 35.99 8.78
CA GLN A 8 9.81 36.76 8.66
C GLN A 8 8.56 35.86 8.67
N PRO A 9 7.43 36.33 9.25
CA PRO A 9 6.15 35.61 9.23
C PRO A 9 5.45 35.78 7.87
N ILE A 10 5.97 35.13 6.84
CA ILE A 10 5.41 35.18 5.47
C ILE A 10 4.28 34.15 5.34
N LYS A 11 3.21 34.51 4.64
CA LYS A 11 2.13 33.56 4.31
C LYS A 11 2.65 32.47 3.38
N ARG A 12 2.14 31.24 3.54
CA ARG A 12 2.61 30.12 2.72
C ARG A 12 1.96 30.14 1.34
N ASN A 13 2.67 29.63 0.35
CA ASN A 13 2.17 29.53 -1.03
C ASN A 13 1.09 28.46 -1.19
N GLU A 14 1.08 27.44 -0.33
CA GLU A 14 0.12 26.33 -0.45
C GLU A 14 -1.24 26.66 0.20
N ASP A 15 -1.29 27.64 1.12
CA ASP A 15 -2.48 27.95 1.92
C ASP A 15 -3.73 28.22 1.06
N PRO A 16 -3.69 29.00 -0.04
CA PRO A 16 -4.89 29.27 -0.81
C PRO A 16 -5.59 28.02 -1.32
N ARG A 17 -4.85 27.02 -1.83
CA ARG A 17 -5.44 25.76 -2.33
C ARG A 17 -5.81 24.80 -1.21
N LEU A 18 -5.02 24.73 -0.13
CA LEU A 18 -5.28 23.83 0.99
C LEU A 18 -6.50 24.29 1.81
N LEU A 19 -6.65 25.59 2.05
CA LEU A 19 -7.74 26.16 2.85
C LEU A 19 -9.08 26.21 2.11
N THR A 20 -9.08 26.07 0.79
CA THR A 20 -10.29 26.16 -0.05
C THR A 20 -10.75 24.80 -0.59
N GLY A 21 -10.07 23.71 -0.25
CA GLY A 21 -10.37 22.37 -0.80
C GLY A 21 -10.04 22.24 -2.29
N GLN A 22 -9.16 23.10 -2.82
CA GLN A 22 -8.71 23.07 -4.22
C GLN A 22 -7.37 22.34 -4.41
N ALA A 23 -6.73 21.91 -3.32
CA ALA A 23 -5.59 21.03 -3.38
C ALA A 23 -6.03 19.63 -3.85
N LEU A 24 -5.22 19.00 -4.70
CA LEU A 24 -5.47 17.66 -5.22
C LEU A 24 -4.64 16.65 -4.41
N PHE A 25 -5.31 15.74 -3.73
CA PHE A 25 -4.74 14.55 -3.12
C PHE A 25 -5.02 13.31 -3.98
N THR A 26 -4.37 12.19 -3.66
CA THR A 26 -4.48 10.97 -4.47
C THR A 26 -5.92 10.47 -4.63
N ASP A 27 -6.75 10.56 -3.59
CA ASP A 27 -8.15 10.11 -3.62
C ASP A 27 -9.10 11.10 -4.32
N ASP A 28 -8.63 12.32 -4.63
CA ASP A 28 -9.40 13.29 -5.42
C ASP A 28 -9.27 13.02 -6.94
N VAL A 29 -8.27 12.23 -7.34
CA VAL A 29 -8.00 11.91 -8.74
C VAL A 29 -9.04 10.91 -9.26
N HIS A 30 -9.68 11.25 -10.38
CA HIS A 30 -10.61 10.37 -11.08
C HIS A 30 -10.21 10.25 -12.55
N MET A 31 -10.09 9.01 -13.05
CA MET A 31 -9.74 8.72 -14.44
C MET A 31 -10.84 7.87 -15.11
N PRO A 32 -11.07 8.03 -16.43
CA PRO A 32 -11.96 7.14 -17.16
C PRO A 32 -11.53 5.68 -17.02
N GLY A 33 -12.46 4.81 -16.59
CA GLY A 33 -12.17 3.38 -16.38
C GLY A 33 -11.35 3.07 -15.13
N MET A 34 -11.20 4.01 -14.20
CA MET A 34 -10.51 3.76 -12.93
C MET A 34 -11.22 2.65 -12.14
N LEU A 35 -10.43 1.69 -11.66
CA LEU A 35 -10.87 0.64 -10.74
C LEU A 35 -10.35 0.92 -9.34
N HIS A 36 -10.98 0.30 -8.35
CA HIS A 36 -10.62 0.41 -6.95
C HIS A 36 -10.05 -0.91 -6.44
N VAL A 37 -9.13 -0.80 -5.48
CA VAL A 37 -8.42 -1.93 -4.92
C VAL A 37 -8.64 -1.99 -3.41
N ALA A 38 -9.06 -3.15 -2.90
CA ALA A 38 -9.10 -3.48 -1.49
C ALA A 38 -8.14 -4.64 -1.18
N PHE A 39 -7.48 -4.56 -0.02
CA PHE A 39 -6.59 -5.62 0.45
C PHE A 39 -7.28 -6.43 1.54
N VAL A 40 -7.38 -7.74 1.33
CA VAL A 40 -7.73 -8.65 2.42
C VAL A 40 -6.49 -8.81 3.28
N ARG A 41 -6.65 -8.60 4.58
CA ARG A 41 -5.55 -8.59 5.56
C ARG A 41 -5.74 -9.67 6.60
N SER A 42 -4.63 -10.16 7.14
CA SER A 42 -4.62 -11.15 8.21
C SER A 42 -5.13 -10.57 9.54
N ASP A 43 -6.12 -11.22 10.15
CA ASP A 43 -6.51 -10.97 11.55
C ASP A 43 -5.58 -11.67 12.55
N TYR A 44 -4.69 -12.55 12.07
CA TYR A 44 -3.76 -13.30 12.89
C TYR A 44 -2.38 -12.65 12.92
N ALA A 45 -1.80 -12.58 14.12
CA ALA A 45 -0.43 -12.11 14.31
C ALA A 45 0.61 -13.05 13.69
N HIS A 46 0.32 -14.35 13.63
CA HIS A 46 1.22 -15.34 13.05
C HIS A 46 0.46 -16.64 12.79
N GLY A 47 0.61 -17.23 11.60
CA GLY A 47 -0.16 -18.43 11.24
C GLY A 47 0.18 -18.97 9.87
N ILE A 48 -0.15 -20.24 9.61
CA ILE A 48 0.04 -20.87 8.31
C ILE A 48 -1.21 -20.63 7.46
N ILE A 49 -1.02 -20.12 6.25
CA ILE A 49 -2.10 -19.96 5.27
C ILE A 49 -2.30 -21.33 4.63
N ARG A 50 -3.39 -22.02 4.99
CA ARG A 50 -3.72 -23.33 4.42
C ARG A 50 -4.38 -23.20 3.05
N SER A 51 -5.27 -22.23 2.92
CA SER A 51 -6.05 -21.97 1.70
C SER A 51 -6.63 -20.56 1.75
N ILE A 52 -6.89 -19.99 0.58
CA ILE A 52 -7.67 -18.76 0.39
C ILE A 52 -8.79 -19.11 -0.57
N ASP A 53 -10.04 -19.01 -0.14
CA ASP A 53 -11.21 -19.22 -1.01
C ASP A 53 -11.69 -17.86 -1.52
N ILE A 54 -11.78 -17.74 -2.85
CA ILE A 54 -12.14 -16.51 -3.56
C ILE A 54 -13.48 -16.62 -4.29
N ALA A 55 -14.13 -17.79 -4.28
CA ALA A 55 -15.27 -18.07 -5.15
C ALA A 55 -16.46 -17.12 -4.91
N ALA A 56 -16.80 -16.88 -3.63
CA ALA A 56 -17.91 -16.00 -3.28
C ALA A 56 -17.63 -14.55 -3.69
N ALA A 57 -16.41 -14.07 -3.51
CA ALA A 57 -16.03 -12.70 -3.85
C ALA A 57 -15.98 -12.50 -5.38
N GLN A 58 -15.49 -13.48 -6.13
CA GLN A 58 -15.49 -13.44 -7.61
C GLN A 58 -16.89 -13.37 -8.21
N ALA A 59 -17.91 -13.89 -7.52
CA ALA A 59 -19.29 -13.87 -7.99
C ALA A 59 -20.01 -12.53 -7.75
N ILE A 60 -19.40 -11.58 -7.03
CA ILE A 60 -20.00 -10.28 -6.73
C ILE A 60 -19.98 -9.42 -8.01
N PRO A 61 -21.14 -8.90 -8.47
CA PRO A 61 -21.18 -7.98 -9.60
C PRO A 61 -20.30 -6.74 -9.37
N GLY A 62 -19.46 -6.42 -10.35
CA GLY A 62 -18.52 -5.30 -10.28
C GLY A 62 -17.13 -5.68 -9.73
N VAL A 63 -16.92 -6.91 -9.26
CA VAL A 63 -15.57 -7.44 -9.02
C VAL A 63 -14.95 -7.82 -10.36
N ILE A 64 -13.77 -7.28 -10.64
CA ILE A 64 -13.05 -7.43 -11.91
C ILE A 64 -11.98 -8.52 -11.80
N ALA A 65 -11.24 -8.55 -10.69
CA ALA A 65 -10.18 -9.52 -10.46
C ALA A 65 -9.91 -9.71 -8.97
N ILE A 66 -9.42 -10.89 -8.60
CA ILE A 66 -8.88 -11.17 -7.27
C ILE A 66 -7.53 -11.84 -7.45
N TYR A 67 -6.51 -11.31 -6.77
CA TYR A 67 -5.13 -11.83 -6.83
C TYR A 67 -4.66 -12.27 -5.45
N THR A 68 -3.97 -13.40 -5.42
CA THR A 68 -3.27 -13.96 -4.26
C THR A 68 -1.78 -13.99 -4.54
N ALA A 69 -0.98 -14.43 -3.56
CA ALA A 69 0.46 -14.60 -3.76
C ALA A 69 0.81 -15.64 -4.85
N GLU A 70 -0.12 -16.52 -5.23
CA GLU A 70 0.11 -17.50 -6.31
C GLU A 70 0.05 -16.87 -7.70
N ASP A 71 -0.69 -15.78 -7.86
CA ASP A 71 -0.88 -15.10 -9.15
C ASP A 71 0.30 -14.19 -9.53
N LEU A 72 1.20 -13.93 -8.57
CA LEU A 72 2.31 -12.98 -8.75
C LEU A 72 3.52 -13.60 -9.46
N GLY A 73 3.65 -14.93 -9.53
CA GLY A 73 4.79 -15.60 -10.16
C GLY A 73 6.14 -15.03 -9.68
N ASP A 74 7.01 -14.67 -10.63
CA ASP A 74 8.34 -14.10 -10.35
C ASP A 74 8.30 -12.71 -9.71
N TYR A 75 7.16 -12.01 -9.76
CA TYR A 75 6.98 -10.74 -9.04
C TYR A 75 6.77 -10.94 -7.54
N TRP A 76 6.52 -12.18 -7.09
CA TRP A 76 6.55 -12.48 -5.67
C TRP A 76 8.00 -12.53 -5.17
N GLN A 77 8.50 -11.36 -4.77
CA GLN A 77 9.82 -11.20 -4.18
C GLN A 77 9.78 -10.14 -3.08
N PRO A 78 10.65 -10.25 -2.06
CA PRO A 78 10.77 -9.19 -1.06
C PRO A 78 11.10 -7.86 -1.72
N GLY A 79 10.46 -6.78 -1.27
CA GLY A 79 10.71 -5.43 -1.76
C GLY A 79 12.14 -4.96 -1.49
N PRO A 80 12.53 -3.80 -2.05
CA PRO A 80 13.85 -3.23 -1.81
C PRO A 80 14.03 -2.84 -0.35
N LEU A 81 15.28 -2.76 0.08
CA LEU A 81 15.62 -2.25 1.40
C LEU A 81 15.25 -0.75 1.47
N LEU A 82 14.33 -0.40 2.37
CA LEU A 82 13.88 0.99 2.53
C LEU A 82 14.84 1.84 3.38
N VAL A 83 15.59 1.21 4.28
CA VAL A 83 16.53 1.88 5.18
C VAL A 83 17.90 1.20 5.05
N PRO A 84 18.95 1.93 4.65
CA PRO A 84 20.29 1.36 4.54
C PRO A 84 20.77 0.86 5.90
N PRO A 85 21.65 -0.16 5.94
CA PRO A 85 22.24 -0.62 7.19
C PRO A 85 22.96 0.56 7.89
N PRO A 86 22.87 0.67 9.23
CA PRO A 86 23.65 1.64 9.98
C PRO A 86 25.16 1.47 9.70
N PRO A 87 25.94 2.57 9.60
CA PRO A 87 27.38 2.51 9.35
C PRO A 87 28.16 2.14 10.62
N ILE A 88 27.84 0.98 11.20
CA ILE A 88 28.46 0.45 12.40
C ILE A 88 29.41 -0.67 11.98
N PRO A 89 30.72 -0.57 12.28
CA PRO A 89 31.67 -1.64 12.01
C PRO A 89 31.19 -2.97 12.58
N ASP A 90 31.38 -4.04 11.82
CA ASP A 90 31.04 -5.42 12.19
C ASP A 90 29.55 -5.70 12.50
N LEU A 91 28.64 -4.79 12.14
CA LEU A 91 27.20 -5.02 12.30
C LEU A 91 26.69 -6.10 11.34
N VAL A 92 26.13 -7.17 11.91
CA VAL A 92 25.33 -8.14 11.15
C VAL A 92 23.92 -7.56 10.92
N PHE A 93 23.69 -7.03 9.72
CA PHE A 93 22.38 -6.53 9.33
C PHE A 93 21.53 -7.66 8.71
N ASN A 94 20.36 -7.93 9.30
CA ASN A 94 19.42 -8.92 8.82
C ASN A 94 18.25 -8.23 8.10
N PRO A 95 18.37 -7.88 6.80
CA PRO A 95 17.31 -7.21 6.08
C PRO A 95 16.06 -8.10 6.01
N ARG A 96 14.93 -7.56 6.46
CA ARG A 96 13.61 -8.17 6.30
C ARG A 96 12.72 -7.15 5.61
N THR A 97 12.54 -7.32 4.31
CA THR A 97 11.65 -6.48 3.53
C THR A 97 10.30 -7.19 3.34
N GLN A 98 9.26 -6.39 3.11
CA GLN A 98 7.91 -6.91 2.95
C GLN A 98 7.78 -7.57 1.57
N VAL A 99 7.01 -8.66 1.52
CA VAL A 99 6.52 -9.23 0.25
C VAL A 99 5.20 -8.57 -0.14
N PRO A 100 4.80 -8.57 -1.42
CA PRO A 100 3.56 -7.91 -1.86
C PRO A 100 2.31 -8.50 -1.21
N LEU A 101 2.25 -9.83 -1.11
CA LEU A 101 1.20 -10.60 -0.44
C LEU A 101 1.83 -11.76 0.33
N ALA A 102 1.30 -12.11 1.50
CA ALA A 102 1.79 -13.23 2.28
C ALA A 102 1.57 -14.56 1.55
N LYS A 103 2.62 -15.38 1.49
CA LYS A 103 2.59 -16.73 0.88
C LYS A 103 2.89 -17.79 1.92
N GLY A 104 2.00 -18.77 2.05
CA GLY A 104 2.08 -19.90 2.98
C GLY A 104 2.02 -19.57 4.48
N LYS A 105 2.33 -18.34 4.88
CA LYS A 105 2.39 -17.92 6.27
C LYS A 105 2.26 -16.40 6.43
N VAL A 106 1.54 -16.00 7.46
CA VAL A 106 1.48 -14.64 7.99
C VAL A 106 2.38 -14.48 9.22
N ARG A 107 2.88 -13.27 9.45
CA ARG A 107 3.94 -12.88 10.40
C ARG A 107 3.53 -11.69 11.26
N HIS A 108 2.46 -10.98 10.90
CA HIS A 108 1.85 -9.93 11.73
C HIS A 108 0.37 -9.72 11.38
N VAL A 109 -0.35 -9.09 12.31
CA VAL A 109 -1.71 -8.60 12.07
C VAL A 109 -1.65 -7.56 10.97
N GLY A 110 -2.61 -7.58 10.06
CA GLY A 110 -2.69 -6.65 8.95
C GLY A 110 -1.83 -7.03 7.73
N GLU A 111 -1.06 -8.13 7.77
CA GLU A 111 -0.29 -8.58 6.60
C GLU A 111 -1.25 -8.90 5.45
N PRO A 112 -1.06 -8.32 4.24
CA PRO A 112 -1.98 -8.51 3.13
C PRO A 112 -1.87 -9.93 2.56
N ILE A 113 -3.01 -10.60 2.34
CA ILE A 113 -3.07 -11.99 1.86
C ILE A 113 -3.68 -12.11 0.47
N ALA A 114 -4.54 -11.16 0.08
CA ALA A 114 -5.14 -11.09 -1.25
C ALA A 114 -5.50 -9.64 -1.61
N VAL A 115 -5.72 -9.40 -2.90
CA VAL A 115 -6.12 -8.12 -3.48
C VAL A 115 -7.42 -8.33 -4.24
N VAL A 116 -8.42 -7.49 -3.97
CA VAL A 116 -9.68 -7.42 -4.73
C VAL A 116 -9.66 -6.16 -5.58
N VAL A 117 -9.92 -6.29 -6.87
CA VAL A 117 -10.04 -5.19 -7.83
C VAL A 117 -11.49 -5.10 -8.29
N ALA A 118 -12.13 -3.94 -8.13
CA ALA A 118 -13.54 -3.76 -8.45
C ALA A 118 -13.84 -2.39 -9.08
N GLU A 119 -15.06 -2.22 -9.62
CA GLU A 119 -15.53 -0.98 -10.24
C GLU A 119 -15.68 0.18 -9.24
N SER A 120 -15.81 -0.10 -7.94
CA SER A 120 -15.89 0.93 -6.91
C SER A 120 -15.32 0.45 -5.58
N ARG A 121 -14.92 1.40 -4.71
CA ARG A 121 -14.44 1.11 -3.35
C ARG A 121 -15.47 0.45 -2.42
N TYR A 122 -16.76 0.48 -2.77
CA TYR A 122 -17.82 -0.15 -1.99
C TYR A 122 -18.05 -1.60 -2.40
N VAL A 123 -17.68 -1.95 -3.63
CA VAL A 123 -17.75 -3.32 -4.16
C VAL A 123 -16.46 -4.08 -3.83
N ALA A 124 -15.30 -3.39 -3.86
CA ALA A 124 -14.02 -3.93 -3.42
C ALA A 124 -14.02 -4.19 -1.90
#